data_AF-A0A1B6IVB3-F1
#
_entry.id   AF-A0A1B6IVB3-F1
#
_cell.length_a   1.000
_cell.length_b   1.000
_cell.length_c   1.000
_cell.angle_alpha   90.00
_cell.angle_beta   90.00
_cell.angle_gamma   90.00
#
_symmetry.space_group_name_H-M   'P 1'
#
loop_
_entity.id
_entity.type
_entity.pdbx_description
1 polymer ?
#
loop_
_entity_poly.entity_id
_entity_poly.type
_entity_poly.pdbx_seq_one_letter_code
_entity_poly.pdbx_strand_id
1 'polypeptide(L)'
;VSFTVRVVDLGEPQLTSDVTARVFINILDVNDCMPHFLYAEYNLSMIVPLYPNARIIQVEASDEDTPAVTNLRYMILTGNKENWFHLEPESGLLSVNGLLQTKHETSHSLRVAVSDGRYSAQTHVRIKW
;
A
#
# COMPACT_ATOMS: atom_id res chain seq x y z
N VAL A 1 -9.95 24.60 1.55
CA VAL A 1 -10.16 25.54 2.68
C VAL A 1 -10.44 26.94 2.11
N SER A 2 -11.25 27.78 2.74
CA SER A 2 -11.44 29.16 2.28
C SER A 2 -11.48 30.14 3.44
N PHE A 3 -10.95 31.34 3.23
CA PHE A 3 -11.04 32.45 4.19
C PHE A 3 -11.37 33.75 3.45
N THR A 4 -11.66 34.79 4.21
CA THR A 4 -12.13 36.06 3.68
C THR A 4 -11.18 37.17 4.10
N VAL A 5 -10.82 38.05 3.18
CA VAL A 5 -9.93 39.20 3.44
C VAL A 5 -10.68 40.51 3.23
N ARG A 6 -10.33 41.53 4.03
CA ARG A 6 -10.83 42.90 3.93
C ARG A 6 -9.64 43.84 3.85
N VAL A 7 -9.71 44.84 2.97
CA VAL A 7 -8.62 45.81 2.80
C VAL A 7 -8.91 47.03 3.68
N VAL A 8 -7.86 47.55 4.32
CA VAL A 8 -7.87 48.77 5.13
C VAL A 8 -6.74 49.65 4.63
N ASP A 9 -6.99 50.94 4.43
CA ASP A 9 -5.94 51.90 4.09
C ASP A 9 -5.20 52.42 5.34
N LEU A 10 -4.19 53.27 5.13
CA LEU A 10 -3.40 53.88 6.22
C LEU A 10 -3.79 55.34 6.49
N GLY A 11 -5.00 55.77 6.09
CA GLY A 11 -5.46 57.14 6.29
C GLY A 11 -5.85 57.45 7.74
N GLU A 12 -6.09 58.74 8.05
CA GLU A 12 -6.74 59.17 9.30
C GLU A 12 -8.01 60.00 8.98
N PRO A 13 -9.22 59.46 9.18
CA PRO A 13 -9.51 58.10 9.64
C PRO A 13 -9.23 57.04 8.56
N GLN A 14 -8.93 55.81 8.98
CA GLN A 14 -8.74 54.68 8.07
C GLN A 14 -10.05 54.31 7.38
N LEU A 15 -10.01 54.06 6.08
CA LEU A 15 -11.13 53.52 5.31
C LEU A 15 -10.95 52.03 5.07
N THR A 16 -12.08 51.33 4.93
CA THR A 16 -12.13 49.89 4.70
C THR A 16 -12.97 49.58 3.47
N SER A 17 -12.66 48.49 2.77
CA SER A 17 -13.47 48.08 1.62
C SER A 17 -14.89 47.67 2.05
N ASP A 18 -15.92 48.09 1.30
CA ASP A 18 -17.32 47.74 1.57
C ASP A 18 -17.61 46.25 1.39
N VAL A 19 -16.84 45.60 0.51
CA VAL A 19 -16.96 44.17 0.21
C VAL A 19 -15.67 43.46 0.62
N THR A 20 -15.82 42.21 1.05
CA THR A 20 -14.71 41.33 1.35
C THR A 20 -14.40 40.40 0.17
N ALA A 21 -13.13 40.04 -0.01
CA ALA A 21 -12.73 39.08 -1.04
C ALA A 21 -12.61 37.67 -0.43
N ARG A 22 -13.16 36.67 -1.11
CA ARG A 22 -13.05 35.27 -0.70
C ARG A 22 -11.83 34.63 -1.36
N VAL A 23 -10.95 34.06 -0.55
CA VAL A 23 -9.76 33.34 -1.00
C VAL A 23 -10.02 31.84 -0.85
N PHE A 24 -9.83 31.10 -1.94
CA PHE A 24 -9.90 29.65 -1.97
C PHE A 24 -8.49 29.07 -1.95
N ILE A 25 -8.20 28.22 -0.97
CA ILE A 25 -6.98 27.44 -0.89
C ILE A 25 -7.32 26.00 -1.29
N ASN A 26 -6.68 25.54 -2.36
CA ASN A 26 -6.67 24.14 -2.74
C ASN A 26 -5.40 23.48 -2.18
N ILE A 27 -5.57 22.48 -1.32
CA ILE A 27 -4.46 21.70 -0.78
C ILE A 27 -4.37 20.45 -1.65
N LEU A 28 -3.23 20.28 -2.31
CA LEU A 28 -2.98 19.12 -3.15
C LEU A 28 -2.31 18.04 -2.31
N ASP A 29 -2.82 16.82 -2.46
CA ASP A 29 -2.21 15.64 -1.89
C ASP A 29 -0.88 15.33 -2.61
N VAL A 30 0.12 14.87 -1.86
CA VAL A 30 1.43 14.49 -2.37
C VAL A 30 1.85 13.19 -1.71
N ASN A 31 2.67 12.39 -2.39
CA ASN A 31 3.12 11.13 -1.84
C ASN A 31 4.13 11.39 -0.69
N ASP A 32 3.66 11.47 0.55
CA ASP A 32 4.46 11.75 1.74
C ASP A 32 4.22 10.78 2.91
N CYS A 33 3.25 9.89 2.80
CA CYS A 33 3.06 8.76 3.70
C CYS A 33 3.78 7.51 3.20
N MET A 34 4.13 6.60 4.12
CA MET A 34 4.74 5.32 3.76
C MET A 34 3.70 4.20 3.81
N PRO A 35 3.73 3.24 2.87
CA PRO A 35 2.80 2.13 2.93
C PRO A 35 3.17 1.21 4.09
N HIS A 36 2.19 0.54 4.67
CA HIS A 36 2.38 -0.39 5.77
C HIS A 36 1.50 -1.63 5.59
N PHE A 37 2.07 -2.80 5.86
CA PHE A 37 1.31 -4.06 5.84
C PHE A 37 0.40 -4.16 7.06
N LEU A 38 -0.75 -4.83 6.89
CA LEU A 38 -1.68 -5.13 7.97
C LEU A 38 -1.04 -5.98 9.07
N TYR A 39 -0.15 -6.91 8.69
CA TYR A 39 0.60 -7.75 9.62
C TYR A 39 2.10 -7.75 9.30
N ALA A 40 2.93 -7.74 10.35
CA ALA A 40 4.37 -7.82 10.25
C ALA A 40 4.87 -9.20 9.75
N GLU A 41 4.12 -10.26 10.05
CA GLU A 41 4.30 -11.60 9.51
C GLU A 41 2.95 -12.30 9.30
N TYR A 42 2.83 -13.02 8.19
CA TYR A 42 1.68 -13.86 7.84
C TYR A 42 2.08 -15.33 8.03
N ASN A 43 1.46 -16.02 8.99
CA ASN A 43 1.76 -17.41 9.30
C ASN A 43 0.60 -18.32 8.88
N LEU A 44 0.86 -19.29 8.03
CA LEU A 44 -0.15 -20.17 7.42
C LEU A 44 0.23 -21.64 7.60
N SER A 45 -0.77 -22.47 7.79
CA SER A 45 -0.65 -23.93 7.75
C SER A 45 -1.59 -24.45 6.67
N MET A 46 -1.05 -25.20 5.72
CA MET A 46 -1.74 -25.61 4.51
C MET A 46 -1.55 -27.11 4.30
N ILE A 47 -2.58 -27.79 3.78
CA ILE A 47 -2.50 -29.22 3.49
C ILE A 47 -2.17 -29.39 2.00
N VAL A 48 -1.12 -30.16 1.70
CA VAL A 48 -0.77 -30.57 0.33
C VAL A 48 -1.60 -31.80 -0.10
N PRO A 49 -1.88 -32.01 -1.40
CA PRO A 49 -1.43 -31.24 -2.56
C PRO A 49 -2.13 -29.90 -2.72
N LEU A 50 -1.39 -28.86 -3.13
CA LEU A 50 -1.98 -27.65 -3.70
C LEU A 50 -1.92 -27.68 -5.22
N TYR A 51 -3.04 -27.42 -5.86
CA TYR A 51 -3.16 -27.36 -7.31
C TYR A 51 -2.76 -25.99 -7.86
N PRO A 52 -2.36 -25.90 -9.15
CA PRO A 52 -2.12 -24.62 -9.81
C PRO A 52 -3.29 -23.64 -9.61
N ASN A 53 -2.96 -22.37 -9.40
CA ASN A 53 -3.87 -21.27 -9.09
C ASN A 53 -4.62 -21.37 -7.75
N ALA A 54 -4.29 -22.35 -6.89
CA ALA A 54 -4.80 -22.37 -5.53
C ALA A 54 -4.38 -21.09 -4.81
N ARG A 55 -5.37 -20.36 -4.29
CA ARG A 55 -5.18 -19.13 -3.52
C ARG A 55 -4.68 -19.50 -2.13
N ILE A 56 -3.59 -18.86 -1.71
CA ILE A 56 -2.96 -19.09 -0.40
C ILE A 56 -3.43 -18.03 0.58
N ILE A 57 -3.18 -16.76 0.25
CA ILE A 57 -3.55 -15.60 1.06
C ILE A 57 -3.54 -14.35 0.19
N GLN A 58 -4.28 -13.33 0.58
CA GLN A 58 -4.09 -11.98 0.08
C GLN A 58 -3.32 -11.19 1.14
N VAL A 59 -2.12 -10.71 0.81
CA VAL A 59 -1.41 -9.76 1.66
C VAL A 59 -1.98 -8.36 1.42
N GLU A 60 -2.13 -7.60 2.49
CA GLU A 60 -2.80 -6.30 2.45
C GLU A 60 -1.89 -5.25 3.07
N ALA A 61 -1.80 -4.11 2.39
CA ALA A 61 -1.12 -2.92 2.87
C ALA A 61 -1.99 -1.69 2.64
N SER A 62 -1.81 -0.70 3.50
CA SER A 62 -2.48 0.59 3.47
C SER A 62 -1.47 1.72 3.38
N ASP A 63 -1.89 2.79 2.73
CA ASP A 63 -1.20 4.06 2.65
C ASP A 63 -2.24 5.16 2.93
N GLU A 64 -1.84 6.20 3.66
CA GLU A 64 -2.75 7.28 4.06
C GLU A 64 -2.86 8.38 3.00
N ASP A 65 -1.97 8.37 1.99
CA ASP A 65 -2.09 9.24 0.83
C ASP A 65 -3.26 8.78 -0.06
N THR A 66 -3.81 9.70 -0.86
CA THR A 66 -4.99 9.39 -1.67
C THR A 66 -4.67 8.35 -2.76
N PRO A 67 -5.63 7.49 -3.16
CA PRO A 67 -5.41 6.48 -4.21
C PRO A 67 -5.02 7.03 -5.59
N ALA A 68 -5.18 8.34 -5.83
CA ALA A 68 -4.71 8.98 -7.05
C ALA A 68 -3.18 9.21 -7.04
N VAL A 69 -2.61 9.27 -5.83
CA VAL A 69 -1.20 9.52 -5.54
C VAL A 69 -0.48 8.21 -5.18
N THR A 70 -1.21 7.23 -4.62
CA THR A 70 -0.70 5.89 -4.29
C THR A 70 -1.21 4.83 -5.24
N ASN A 71 -0.27 4.12 -5.90
CA ASN A 71 -0.56 2.92 -6.69
C ASN A 71 0.25 1.76 -6.11
N LEU A 72 -0.30 1.13 -5.07
CA LEU A 72 0.39 0.07 -4.35
C LEU A 72 0.63 -1.14 -5.25
N ARG A 73 1.90 -1.55 -5.32
CA ARG A 73 2.38 -2.69 -6.09
C ARG A 73 3.10 -3.68 -5.21
N TYR A 74 2.59 -4.90 -5.19
CA TYR A 74 3.12 -6.02 -4.42
C TYR A 74 4.14 -6.83 -5.22
N MET A 75 5.18 -7.33 -4.56
CA MET A 75 6.19 -8.18 -5.19
C MET A 75 6.84 -9.16 -4.21
N ILE A 76 7.25 -10.33 -4.70
CA ILE A 76 8.07 -11.27 -3.93
C ILE A 76 9.54 -10.87 -4.13
N LEU A 77 10.22 -10.50 -3.05
CA LEU A 77 11.64 -10.15 -3.09
C LEU A 77 12.53 -11.39 -3.06
N THR A 78 12.24 -12.33 -2.15
CA THR A 78 13.04 -13.53 -1.93
C THR A 78 12.19 -14.70 -1.44
N GLY A 79 12.73 -15.91 -1.54
CA GLY A 79 12.06 -17.12 -1.06
C GLY A 79 11.22 -17.84 -2.11
N ASN A 80 11.23 -17.40 -3.37
CA ASN A 80 10.48 -18.06 -4.45
C ASN A 80 11.41 -18.53 -5.59
N LYS A 81 12.53 -19.19 -5.25
CA LYS A 81 13.55 -19.60 -6.24
C LYS A 81 13.02 -20.60 -7.26
N GLU A 82 12.16 -21.50 -6.81
CA GLU A 82 11.53 -22.55 -7.65
C GLU A 82 10.30 -22.04 -8.43
N ASN A 83 9.98 -20.74 -8.32
CA ASN A 83 8.79 -20.13 -8.92
C ASN A 83 7.46 -20.83 -8.58
N TRP A 84 7.37 -21.46 -7.40
CA TRP A 84 6.15 -22.12 -6.94
C TRP A 84 5.03 -21.15 -6.62
N PHE A 85 5.35 -19.90 -6.29
CA PHE A 85 4.37 -18.90 -5.91
C PHE A 85 4.26 -17.79 -6.95
N HIS A 86 3.05 -17.27 -7.09
CA HIS A 86 2.76 -16.05 -7.81
C HIS A 86 2.04 -15.08 -6.90
N LEU A 87 2.52 -13.84 -6.86
CA LEU A 87 1.89 -12.75 -6.15
C LEU A 87 1.34 -11.76 -7.17
N GLU A 88 0.03 -11.59 -7.19
CA GLU A 88 -0.63 -10.63 -8.07
C GLU A 88 -0.25 -9.19 -7.64
N PRO A 89 0.40 -8.39 -8.52
CA PRO A 89 0.98 -7.12 -8.12
C PRO A 89 -0.03 -6.07 -7.66
N GLU A 90 -1.27 -6.12 -8.11
CA GLU A 90 -2.31 -5.14 -7.79
C GLU A 90 -3.09 -5.50 -6.53
N SER A 91 -3.41 -6.78 -6.32
CA SER A 91 -4.28 -7.21 -5.22
C SER A 91 -3.51 -7.73 -4.01
N GLY A 92 -2.25 -8.12 -4.18
CA GLY A 92 -1.49 -8.84 -3.15
C GLY A 92 -1.92 -10.31 -3.00
N LEU A 93 -2.68 -10.88 -3.95
CA LEU A 93 -3.09 -12.28 -3.92
C LEU A 93 -1.92 -13.21 -4.21
N LEU A 94 -1.51 -13.98 -3.20
CA LEU A 94 -0.54 -15.05 -3.30
C LEU A 94 -1.23 -16.36 -3.70
N SER A 95 -0.73 -17.00 -4.76
CA SER A 95 -1.24 -18.25 -5.32
C SER A 95 -0.11 -19.19 -5.71
N VAL A 96 -0.43 -20.45 -6.00
CA VAL A 96 0.54 -21.45 -6.46
C VAL A 96 0.60 -21.47 -7.99
N ASN A 97 1.79 -21.43 -8.60
CA ASN A 97 1.99 -21.54 -10.04
C ASN A 97 1.87 -22.98 -10.58
N GLY A 98 2.27 -23.96 -9.77
CA GLY A 98 2.38 -25.36 -10.15
C GLY A 98 1.70 -26.31 -9.18
N LEU A 99 1.83 -27.61 -9.43
CA LEU A 99 1.41 -28.63 -8.48
C LEU A 99 2.42 -28.67 -7.33
N LEU A 100 2.01 -28.27 -6.12
CA LEU A 100 2.86 -28.34 -4.94
C LEU A 100 2.55 -29.61 -4.16
N GLN A 101 3.49 -30.56 -4.23
CA GLN A 101 3.44 -31.84 -3.53
C GLN A 101 4.79 -32.11 -2.86
N THR A 102 5.06 -31.41 -1.75
CA THR A 102 6.26 -31.63 -0.96
C THR A 102 6.08 -32.80 0.01
N LYS A 103 7.08 -33.69 0.11
CA LYS A 103 7.21 -34.73 1.15
C LYS A 103 8.34 -34.43 2.14
N HIS A 104 9.14 -33.38 1.92
CA HIS A 104 10.42 -33.15 2.61
C HIS A 104 10.57 -31.74 3.20
N GLU A 105 9.96 -30.70 2.60
CA GLU A 105 9.94 -29.35 3.16
C GLU A 105 8.67 -29.15 3.98
N THR A 106 8.84 -28.88 5.27
CA THR A 106 7.76 -28.62 6.24
C THR A 106 7.40 -27.14 6.33
N SER A 107 8.21 -26.24 5.75
CA SER A 107 7.90 -24.81 5.72
C SER A 107 8.60 -24.04 4.60
N HIS A 108 7.94 -23.01 4.10
CA HIS A 108 8.46 -22.05 3.14
C HIS A 108 8.33 -20.63 3.69
N SER A 109 9.35 -19.79 3.51
CA SER A 109 9.31 -18.37 3.89
C SER A 109 9.52 -17.48 2.67
N LEU A 110 8.58 -16.57 2.42
CA LEU A 110 8.62 -15.56 1.38
C LEU A 110 8.83 -14.19 2.02
N ARG A 111 9.74 -13.39 1.44
CA ARG A 111 9.85 -11.96 1.77
C ARG A 111 9.09 -11.19 0.71
N VAL A 112 8.06 -10.48 1.13
CA VAL A 112 7.16 -9.74 0.25
C VAL A 112 7.33 -8.24 0.50
N ALA A 113 7.24 -7.45 -0.56
CA ALA A 113 7.27 -5.99 -0.49
C ALA A 113 6.01 -5.40 -1.12
N VAL A 114 5.70 -4.18 -0.68
CA VAL A 114 4.73 -3.29 -1.30
C VAL A 114 5.39 -1.94 -1.52
N SER A 115 5.11 -1.30 -2.66
CA SER A 115 5.61 0.04 -2.97
C SER A 115 4.53 0.85 -3.68
N ASP A 116 4.46 2.13 -3.37
CA ASP A 116 3.65 3.14 -4.05
C ASP A 116 4.42 3.88 -5.17
N GLY A 117 5.67 3.50 -5.43
CA GLY A 117 6.59 4.13 -6.37
C GLY A 117 7.64 5.07 -5.75
N ARG A 118 7.45 5.52 -4.51
CA ARG A 118 8.40 6.38 -3.76
C ARG A 118 8.88 5.72 -2.47
N TYR A 119 7.96 5.20 -1.68
CA TYR A 119 8.20 4.47 -0.45
C TYR A 119 7.94 2.98 -0.63
N SER A 120 8.43 2.19 0.32
CA SER A 120 8.21 0.74 0.30
C SER A 120 8.24 0.16 1.70
N ALA A 121 7.43 -0.86 1.92
CA ALA A 121 7.47 -1.68 3.13
C ALA A 121 7.63 -3.16 2.78
N GLN A 122 7.95 -3.96 3.79
CA GLN A 122 8.22 -5.39 3.63
C GLN A 122 7.58 -6.19 4.76
N THR A 123 7.19 -7.43 4.44
CA THR A 123 6.64 -8.41 5.38
C THR A 123 7.14 -9.82 5.04
N HIS A 124 6.86 -10.78 5.92
CA HIS A 124 7.15 -12.19 5.68
C HIS A 124 5.86 -13.00 5.58
N VAL A 125 5.80 -13.91 4.61
CA VAL A 125 4.77 -14.95 4.52
C VAL A 125 5.42 -16.30 4.78
N ARG A 126 5.07 -16.92 5.90
CA ARG A 126 5.55 -18.24 6.31
C ARG A 126 4.44 -19.27 6.11
N ILE A 127 4.70 -20.27 5.30
CA ILE A 127 3.74 -21.32 4.95
C ILE A 127 4.29 -22.63 5.49
N LYS A 128 3.52 -23.35 6.31
CA LYS A 128 3.86 -24.67 6.84
C LYS A 128 2.98 -25.73 6.20
N TRP A 129 3.56 -26.91 5.95
CA TRP A 129 2.92 -28.07 5.30
C TRP A 129 2.96 -29.29 6.20
#